data_AF-A0A6I5KXU1-F1
#
_entry.id   AF-A0A6I5KXU1-F1
#
_cell.length_a   1.000
_cell.length_b   1.000
_cell.length_c   1.000
_cell.angle_alpha   90.00
_cell.angle_beta   90.00
_cell.angle_gamma   90.00
#
_symmetry.space_group_name_H-M   'P 1'
#
loop_
_entity.id
_entity.type
_entity.pdbx_description
1 polymer ?
#
loop_
_entity_poly.entity_id
_entity_poly.type
_entity_poly.pdbx_seq_one_letter_code
_entity_poly.pdbx_strand_id
1 'polypeptide(L)'
;AAKKVLSALEHVDMKQLTDKKAHDHWMTISKEISNSANSISKISDIKAQRDHFKQLSAHLSKGVKLFGVDQKIYEQFCPMADNNKGAYWLSTTKEIKNPYFGEAMLTCGEITDEM
;
A
#
# COMPACT_ATOMS: atom_id res chain seq x y z
N ALA A 1 0.31 -12.18 6.17
CA ALA A 1 -0.33 -10.91 5.77
C ALA A 1 -0.44 -10.78 4.25
N ALA A 2 0.65 -10.77 3.48
CA ALA A 2 0.63 -10.56 2.02
C ALA A 2 -0.32 -11.49 1.22
N LYS A 3 -0.41 -12.78 1.58
CA LYS A 3 -1.38 -13.71 0.96
C LYS A 3 -2.85 -13.25 1.09
N LYS A 4 -3.21 -12.55 2.17
CA LYS A 4 -4.56 -12.00 2.34
C LYS A 4 -4.85 -10.88 1.34
N VAL A 5 -3.83 -10.08 0.97
CA VAL A 5 -3.98 -9.05 -0.08
C VAL A 5 -4.25 -9.71 -1.43
N LEU A 6 -3.52 -10.78 -1.76
CA LEU A 6 -3.74 -11.54 -2.98
C LEU A 6 -5.17 -12.09 -3.06
N SER A 7 -5.64 -12.76 -2.01
CA SER A 7 -7.02 -13.25 -1.96
C SER A 7 -8.05 -12.12 -2.04
N ALA A 8 -7.79 -10.96 -1.44
CA ALA A 8 -8.71 -9.82 -1.52
C ALA A 8 -8.83 -9.28 -2.96
N LEU A 9 -7.74 -9.27 -3.74
CA LEU A 9 -7.77 -8.84 -5.14
C LEU A 9 -8.63 -9.75 -6.03
N GLU A 10 -8.73 -11.04 -5.71
CA GLU A 10 -9.57 -12.01 -6.44
C GLU A 10 -11.07 -11.75 -6.25
N HIS A 11 -11.45 -11.05 -5.18
CA HIS A 11 -12.84 -10.75 -4.83
C HIS A 11 -13.31 -9.37 -5.26
N VAL A 12 -12.51 -8.62 -6.03
CA VAL A 12 -12.89 -7.30 -6.51
C VAL A 12 -13.99 -7.43 -7.57
N ASP A 13 -15.12 -6.77 -7.35
CA ASP A 13 -16.25 -6.78 -8.28
C ASP A 13 -15.96 -5.88 -9.49
N MET A 14 -15.38 -6.48 -10.53
CA MET A 14 -15.05 -5.81 -11.79
C MET A 14 -16.27 -5.21 -12.51
N LYS A 15 -17.50 -5.61 -12.16
CA LYS A 15 -18.72 -5.03 -12.75
C LYS A 15 -18.95 -3.58 -12.33
N GLN A 16 -18.35 -3.14 -11.22
CA GLN A 16 -18.43 -1.75 -10.77
C GLN A 16 -17.53 -0.81 -11.58
N LEU A 17 -16.54 -1.34 -12.30
CA LEU A 17 -15.62 -0.59 -13.14
C LEU A 17 -16.15 -0.46 -14.57
N THR A 18 -17.29 0.20 -14.72
CA THR A 18 -18.00 0.32 -16.01
C THR A 18 -17.32 1.30 -16.98
N ASP A 19 -16.58 2.29 -16.47
CA ASP A 19 -15.77 3.18 -17.29
C ASP A 19 -14.47 2.50 -17.74
N LYS A 20 -14.21 2.53 -19.06
CA LYS A 20 -13.04 1.86 -19.64
C LYS A 20 -11.71 2.39 -19.10
N LYS A 21 -11.58 3.70 -18.88
CA LYS A 21 -10.32 4.28 -18.36
C LYS A 21 -10.11 3.87 -16.91
N ALA A 22 -11.16 3.92 -16.10
CA ALA A 22 -11.16 3.45 -14.71
C ALA A 22 -10.79 1.96 -14.64
N HIS A 23 -11.37 1.14 -15.50
CA HIS A 23 -11.03 -0.28 -15.65
C HIS A 23 -9.53 -0.47 -15.98
N ASP A 24 -9.02 0.19 -17.02
CA ASP A 24 -7.63 0.04 -17.46
C ASP A 24 -6.61 0.52 -16.39
N HIS A 25 -6.94 1.60 -15.68
CA HIS A 25 -6.17 2.06 -14.53
C HIS A 25 -6.18 1.04 -13.39
N TRP A 26 -7.36 0.50 -13.05
CA TRP A 26 -7.48 -0.52 -12.01
C TRP A 26 -6.67 -1.77 -12.35
N MET A 27 -6.75 -2.27 -13.58
CA MET A 27 -6.01 -3.46 -13.99
C MET A 27 -4.50 -3.27 -13.85
N THR A 28 -3.99 -2.07 -14.17
CA THR A 28 -2.58 -1.73 -13.97
C THR A 28 -2.22 -1.71 -12.48
N ILE A 29 -3.03 -1.05 -11.65
CA ILE A 29 -2.79 -0.93 -10.20
C ILE A 29 -2.86 -2.30 -9.52
N SER A 30 -3.92 -3.07 -9.80
CA SER A 30 -4.16 -4.41 -9.24
C SER A 30 -3.01 -5.36 -9.58
N LYS A 31 -2.50 -5.31 -10.82
CA LYS A 31 -1.33 -6.09 -11.23
C LYS A 31 -0.10 -5.77 -10.38
N GLU A 32 0.22 -4.49 -10.16
CA GLU A 32 1.40 -4.11 -9.38
C GLU A 32 1.26 -4.39 -7.88
N ILE A 33 0.05 -4.26 -7.32
CA ILE A 33 -0.25 -4.70 -5.95
C ILE A 33 -0.04 -6.22 -5.84
N SER A 34 -0.56 -6.99 -6.79
CA SER A 34 -0.42 -8.44 -6.82
C SER A 34 1.05 -8.87 -6.94
N ASN A 35 1.82 -8.25 -7.83
CA ASN A 35 3.25 -8.52 -7.98
C ASN A 35 4.00 -8.26 -6.68
N SER A 36 3.77 -7.11 -6.06
CA SER A 36 4.43 -6.72 -4.81
C SER A 36 4.05 -7.66 -3.66
N ALA A 37 2.76 -7.98 -3.51
CA ALA A 37 2.28 -8.91 -2.49
C ALA A 37 2.83 -10.34 -2.69
N ASN A 38 2.91 -10.80 -3.94
CA ASN A 38 3.53 -12.08 -4.27
C ASN A 38 5.00 -12.12 -3.86
N SER A 39 5.79 -11.09 -4.19
CA SER A 39 7.20 -10.99 -3.79
C SER A 39 7.35 -10.99 -2.27
N ILE A 40 6.58 -10.17 -1.55
CA ILE A 40 6.60 -10.14 -0.08
C ILE A 40 6.27 -11.52 0.51
N SER A 41 5.34 -12.26 -0.10
CA SER A 41 4.92 -13.58 0.40
C SER A 41 5.97 -14.69 0.26
N LYS A 42 6.97 -14.50 -0.60
CA LYS A 42 8.00 -15.49 -0.94
C LYS A 42 9.37 -15.17 -0.33
N ILE A 43 9.60 -13.93 0.07
CA ILE A 43 10.88 -13.45 0.58
C ILE A 43 10.92 -13.58 2.11
N SER A 44 11.98 -14.17 2.66
CA SER A 44 12.20 -14.25 4.10
C SER A 44 12.92 -13.02 4.68
N ASP A 45 13.79 -12.38 3.89
CA ASP A 45 14.53 -11.19 4.32
C ASP A 45 13.61 -9.97 4.52
N ILE A 46 13.64 -9.41 5.73
CA ILE A 46 12.75 -8.30 6.10
C ILE A 46 13.06 -7.02 5.34
N LYS A 47 14.33 -6.77 4.97
CA LYS A 47 14.73 -5.57 4.25
C LYS A 47 14.17 -5.61 2.82
N ALA A 48 14.33 -6.73 2.14
CA ALA A 48 13.75 -6.97 0.82
C ALA A 48 12.21 -6.96 0.86
N GLN A 49 11.58 -7.51 1.91
CA GLN A 49 10.12 -7.37 2.09
C GLN A 49 9.70 -5.90 2.20
N ARG A 50 10.42 -5.08 2.99
CA ARG A 50 10.16 -3.64 3.12
C ARG A 50 10.29 -2.90 1.79
N ASP A 51 11.26 -3.27 0.96
CA ASP A 51 11.42 -2.68 -0.36
C ASP A 51 10.22 -2.94 -1.28
N HIS A 52 9.71 -4.17 -1.29
CA HIS A 52 8.47 -4.48 -2.00
C HIS A 52 7.23 -3.84 -1.36
N PHE A 53 7.22 -3.68 -0.04
CA PHE A 53 6.13 -3.02 0.68
C PHE A 53 5.99 -1.54 0.29
N LYS A 54 7.08 -0.84 -0.01
CA LYS A 54 7.03 0.53 -0.57
C LYS A 54 6.20 0.59 -1.84
N GLN A 55 6.47 -0.33 -2.78
CA GLN A 55 5.77 -0.40 -4.06
C GLN A 55 4.30 -0.75 -3.86
N LEU A 56 4.03 -1.76 -3.04
CA LEU A 56 2.66 -2.13 -2.67
C LEU A 56 1.90 -0.93 -2.10
N SER A 57 2.50 -0.19 -1.18
CA SER A 57 1.89 0.98 -0.53
C SER A 57 1.59 2.10 -1.51
N ALA A 58 2.52 2.40 -2.43
CA ALA A 58 2.32 3.44 -3.44
C ALA A 58 1.15 3.10 -4.39
N HIS A 59 1.07 1.85 -4.87
CA HIS A 59 -0.02 1.42 -5.73
C HIS A 59 -1.36 1.31 -4.99
N LEU A 60 -1.35 0.87 -3.74
CA LEU A 60 -2.56 0.84 -2.92
C LEU A 60 -3.08 2.26 -2.64
N SER A 61 -2.21 3.21 -2.28
CA SER A 61 -2.59 4.62 -2.12
C SER A 61 -3.20 5.17 -3.41
N LYS A 62 -2.58 4.90 -4.57
CA LYS A 62 -3.14 5.31 -5.86
C LYS A 62 -4.54 4.72 -6.10
N GLY A 63 -4.75 3.45 -5.76
CA GLY A 63 -6.07 2.82 -5.85
C GLY A 63 -7.09 3.53 -4.97
N VAL A 64 -6.77 3.73 -3.68
CA VAL A 64 -7.66 4.39 -2.72
C VAL A 64 -7.99 5.82 -3.15
N LYS A 65 -7.01 6.59 -3.63
CA LYS A 65 -7.24 7.97 -4.10
C LYS A 65 -8.09 8.06 -5.36
N LEU A 66 -8.02 7.08 -6.25
CA LEU A 66 -8.77 7.08 -7.51
C LEU A 66 -10.20 6.58 -7.34
N PHE A 67 -10.41 5.56 -6.50
CA PHE A 67 -11.69 4.86 -6.39
C PHE A 67 -12.45 5.16 -5.11
N GLY A 68 -11.80 5.77 -4.11
CA GLY A 68 -12.36 5.96 -2.78
C GLY A 68 -12.45 4.65 -1.99
N VAL A 69 -12.81 4.79 -0.72
CA VAL A 69 -13.03 3.68 0.23
C VAL A 69 -14.11 4.08 1.23
N ASP A 70 -14.92 3.12 1.68
CA ASP A 70 -16.02 3.36 2.62
C ASP A 70 -15.58 3.45 4.09
N GLN A 71 -14.31 3.79 4.33
CA GLN A 71 -13.76 3.95 5.67
C GLN A 71 -12.65 4.98 5.66
N LYS A 72 -12.44 5.62 6.80
CA LYS A 72 -11.38 6.61 6.94
C LYS A 72 -10.00 5.96 6.83
N ILE A 73 -9.15 6.48 5.94
CA ILE A 73 -7.78 6.03 5.75
C ILE A 73 -6.82 7.21 5.93
N TYR A 74 -5.72 6.96 6.62
CA TYR A 74 -4.62 7.88 6.80
C TYR A 74 -3.48 7.47 5.88
N GLU A 75 -3.05 8.37 5.00
CA GLU A 75 -1.76 8.23 4.34
C GLU A 75 -0.68 8.77 5.27
N GLN A 76 0.28 7.92 5.58
CA GLN A 76 1.39 8.23 6.47
C GLN A 76 2.69 8.17 5.68
N PHE A 77 3.67 8.98 6.09
CA PHE A 77 4.94 9.15 5.40
C PHE A 77 6.11 9.13 6.36
N CYS A 78 7.23 8.56 5.91
CA CYS A 78 8.50 8.59 6.62
C CYS A 78 9.56 9.14 5.67
N PRO A 79 10.15 10.32 5.92
CA PRO A 79 11.15 10.93 5.04
C PRO A 79 12.46 10.14 4.99
N MET A 80 12.78 9.37 6.04
CA MET A 80 14.03 8.60 6.14
C MET A 80 13.98 7.24 5.43
N ALA A 81 12.80 6.79 5.02
CA ALA A 81 12.66 5.54 4.28
C ALA A 81 13.35 5.65 2.91
N ASP A 82 13.66 4.50 2.30
CA ASP A 82 14.28 4.40 0.97
C ASP A 82 15.55 5.24 0.79
N ASN A 83 16.48 5.17 1.74
CA ASN A 83 17.71 5.97 1.73
C ASN A 83 17.43 7.48 1.68
N ASN A 84 16.55 7.96 2.58
CA ASN A 84 16.12 9.36 2.69
C ASN A 84 15.37 9.91 1.45
N LYS A 85 14.83 9.05 0.59
CA LYS A 85 13.91 9.45 -0.49
C LYS A 85 12.46 9.51 -0.04
N GLY A 86 12.18 8.89 1.10
CA GLY A 86 10.86 8.81 1.69
C GLY A 86 10.02 7.66 1.14
N ALA A 87 9.04 7.24 1.93
CA ALA A 87 8.06 6.25 1.51
C ALA A 87 6.75 6.40 2.28
N TYR A 88 5.65 6.10 1.59
CA TYR A 88 4.28 6.21 2.10
C TYR A 88 3.73 4.86 2.53
N TRP A 89 2.74 4.85 3.43
CA TRP A 89 1.90 3.70 3.72
C TRP A 89 0.50 4.15 4.13
N LEU A 90 -0.46 3.23 4.08
CA LEU A 90 -1.83 3.48 4.50
C LEU A 90 -2.10 2.88 5.88
N SER A 91 -2.91 3.57 6.68
CA SER A 91 -3.34 3.15 8.00
C SER A 91 -4.82 3.44 8.20
N THR A 92 -5.53 2.59 8.94
CA THR A 92 -6.91 2.85 9.40
C THR A 92 -6.95 3.65 10.70
N THR A 93 -5.79 3.98 11.28
CA THR A 93 -5.66 4.72 12.55
C THR A 93 -4.71 5.90 12.43
N LYS A 94 -4.94 6.96 13.21
CA LYS A 94 -4.03 8.12 13.32
C LYS A 94 -2.66 7.79 13.91
N GLU A 95 -2.57 6.72 14.70
CA GLU A 95 -1.30 6.30 15.30
C GLU A 95 -0.27 5.98 14.21
N ILE A 96 0.93 6.55 14.34
CA ILE A 96 2.07 6.27 13.45
C ILE A 96 2.70 4.94 13.88
N LYS A 97 2.70 3.95 12.99
CA LYS A 97 3.40 2.67 13.14
C LYS A 97 4.28 2.41 11.93
N ASN A 98 5.49 2.95 11.95
CA ASN A 98 6.42 2.97 10.83
C ASN A 98 6.85 1.55 10.42
N PRO A 99 6.43 1.06 9.24
CA PRO A 99 6.74 -0.30 8.79
C PRO A 99 8.19 -0.46 8.29
N TYR A 100 8.90 0.64 8.02
CA TYR A 100 10.22 0.65 7.40
C TYR A 100 11.36 0.44 8.39
N PHE A 101 11.16 0.83 9.65
CA PHE A 101 12.20 0.78 10.68
C PHE A 101 11.85 -0.15 11.86
N GLY A 102 10.61 -0.65 11.94
CA GLY A 102 10.20 -1.51 13.05
C GLY A 102 10.32 -0.77 14.39
N GLU A 103 10.71 -1.49 15.45
CA GLU A 103 10.77 -0.93 16.81
C GLU A 103 11.75 0.24 16.95
N ALA A 104 12.80 0.30 16.13
CA ALA A 104 13.83 1.35 16.22
C ALA A 104 13.28 2.76 16.00
N MET A 105 12.23 2.91 15.20
CA MET A 105 11.62 4.21 14.89
C MET A 105 10.10 4.07 14.69
N LEU A 106 9.44 3.24 15.52
CA LEU A 106 8.05 2.85 15.32
C LEU A 106 7.09 4.04 15.23
N THR A 107 7.34 5.11 15.99
CA THR A 107 6.51 6.31 16.03
C THR A 107 7.00 7.44 15.11
N CYS A 108 8.04 7.18 14.29
CA CYS A 108 8.60 8.19 13.40
C CYS A 108 7.83 8.23 12.07
N GLY A 109 7.29 9.40 11.74
CA GLY A 109 6.54 9.64 10.52
C GLY A 109 5.48 10.72 10.75
N GLU A 110 4.77 11.05 9.70
CA GLU A 110 3.71 12.06 9.71
C GLU A 110 2.51 11.60 8.91
N ILE A 111 1.33 12.11 9.24
CA ILE A 111 0.13 11.94 8.41
C ILE A 111 0.19 13.01 7.32
N THR A 112 0.18 12.59 6.06
CA THR A 112 0.21 13.50 4.91
C THR A 112 -1.17 13.71 4.30
N ASP A 113 -2.10 12.78 4.50
CA ASP A 113 -3.45 12.84 3.94
C ASP A 113 -4.47 12.10 4.82
N GLU A 114 -5.73 12.52 4.74
CA GLU A 114 -6.88 11.85 5.35
C GLU A 114 -7.96 11.65 4.27
N MET A 115 -8.23 10.38 3.93
CA MET A 115 -9.18 9.96 2.89
C MET A 115 -10.42 9.30 3.49
#